data_AF-A0A426ZSY9-F1
#
_entry.id   AF-A0A426ZSY9-F1
#
_cell.length_a   1.000
_cell.length_b   1.000
_cell.length_c   1.000
_cell.angle_alpha   90.00
_cell.angle_beta   90.00
_cell.angle_gamma   90.00
#
_symmetry.space_group_name_H-M   'P 1'
#
loop_
_entity.id
_entity.type
_entity.pdbx_description
1 polymer ?
#
loop_
_entity_poly.entity_id
_entity_poly.type
_entity_poly.pdbx_seq_one_letter_code
_entity_poly.pdbx_strand_id
1 'polypeptide(L)' 'MSFLDSDDILLHISLAESSIGCLVKITKAERDVYAAEIDGKLAVKIGPGYYEPPNGPTKWVVAAEGKDYKVWETS' A
#
# COMPACT_ATOMS: atom_id res chain seq x y z
N MET A 1 13.99 15.02 20.54
CA MET A 1 12.56 14.79 20.25
C MET A 1 12.12 15.81 19.22
N SER A 2 12.48 15.60 17.95
CA SER A 2 12.08 16.49 16.87
C SER A 2 10.70 16.04 16.41
N PHE A 3 9.69 16.86 16.70
CA PHE A 3 8.37 16.73 16.13
C PHE A 3 8.50 16.79 14.60
N LEU A 4 8.03 15.77 13.90
CA LEU A 4 7.90 15.80 12.45
C LEU A 4 6.87 16.88 12.13
N ASP A 5 7.31 17.93 11.42
CA ASP A 5 6.45 19.02 11.00
C ASP A 5 5.43 18.52 9.95
N SER A 6 4.26 19.15 9.86
CA SER A 6 3.22 18.73 8.92
C SER A 6 3.69 18.86 7.46
N ASP A 7 4.62 19.78 7.22
CA ASP A 7 5.29 19.96 5.92
C ASP A 7 6.33 18.86 5.62
N ASP A 8 6.93 18.23 6.64
CA ASP A 8 7.86 17.09 6.48
C ASP A 8 7.13 15.82 6.02
N ILE A 9 5.87 15.67 6.46
CA ILE A 9 4.96 14.60 6.01
C ILE A 9 4.55 14.84 4.55
N LEU A 10 4.26 16.10 4.18
CA LEU A 10 3.95 16.49 2.80
C LEU A 10 5.15 16.33 1.87
N LEU A 11 6.37 16.61 2.33
CA LEU A 11 7.60 16.45 1.55
C LEU A 11 7.90 14.96 1.26
N HIS A 12 7.65 14.07 2.23
CA HIS A 12 7.76 12.62 2.03
C HIS A 12 6.70 12.06 1.07
N ILE A 13 5.48 12.59 1.10
CA ILE A 13 4.41 12.23 0.15
C ILE A 13 4.73 12.75 -1.26
N SER A 14 5.29 13.97 -1.36
CA SER A 14 5.66 14.58 -2.64
C SER A 14 6.84 13.88 -3.31
N LEU A 15 7.80 13.37 -2.53
CA LEU A 15 8.93 12.60 -3.05
C LEU A 15 8.51 11.20 -3.53
N ALA A 16 7.45 10.62 -2.96
CA ALA A 16 6.87 9.37 -3.43
C ALA A 16 6.16 9.51 -4.79
N GLU A 17 5.67 10.71 -5.15
CA GLU A 17 5.18 11.00 -6.51
C GLU A 17 6.29 11.04 -7.57
N SER A 18 7.56 11.00 -7.17
CA SER A 18 8.70 10.90 -8.09
C SER A 18 9.18 9.45 -8.31
N SER A 19 8.26 8.48 -8.31
CA SER A 19 8.44 7.22 -9.03
C SER A 19 7.48 7.20 -10.23
N ILE A 20 7.89 7.94 -11.27
CA ILE A 20 7.47 7.86 -12.67
C ILE A 20 6.32 6.87 -12.94
N GLY A 21 5.08 7.33 -12.82
CA GLY A 21 3.90 6.70 -13.42
C GLY A 21 3.10 5.67 -12.61
N CYS A 22 3.41 5.41 -11.33
CA CYS A 22 2.65 4.45 -10.53
C CYS A 22 1.63 5.13 -9.60
N LEU A 23 0.33 4.92 -9.84
CA LEU A 23 -0.75 5.48 -9.02
C LEU A 23 -0.92 4.67 -7.73
N VAL A 24 -0.48 5.17 -6.58
CA VAL A 24 -0.67 4.50 -5.29
C VAL A 24 -1.97 4.97 -4.64
N LYS A 25 -2.91 4.03 -4.46
CA LYS A 25 -4.20 4.23 -3.81
C LYS A 25 -4.23 3.51 -2.48
N ILE A 26 -4.23 4.27 -1.39
CA ILE A 26 -4.36 3.71 -0.05
C ILE A 26 -5.82 3.24 0.13
N THR A 27 -6.02 1.95 0.33
CA THR A 27 -7.36 1.35 0.52
C THR A 27 -7.70 1.19 1.99
N LYS A 28 -6.69 1.04 2.86
CA LYS A 28 -6.87 0.88 4.30
C LYS A 28 -5.65 1.41 5.04
N ALA A 29 -5.83 2.31 6.01
CA ALA A 29 -4.73 2.81 6.82
C ALA A 29 -5.19 2.92 8.28
N GLU A 30 -5.09 1.81 9.00
CA GLU A 30 -5.46 1.68 10.41
C GLU A 30 -4.22 1.33 11.25
N ARG A 31 -4.34 1.41 12.59
CA ARG A 31 -3.22 1.07 13.49
C ARG A 31 -2.76 -0.38 13.36
N ASP A 32 -3.68 -1.28 13.03
CA ASP A 32 -3.44 -2.73 12.99
C ASP A 32 -3.25 -3.27 11.56
N VAL A 33 -3.53 -2.46 10.53
CA VAL A 33 -3.38 -2.84 9.13
C VAL A 33 -3.23 -1.63 8.20
N TYR A 34 -2.24 -1.70 7.34
CA TYR A 34 -2.03 -0.81 6.23
C TYR A 34 -2.18 -1.58 4.92
N ALA A 35 -3.08 -1.15 4.05
CA ALA A 35 -3.26 -1.71 2.72
C ALA A 35 -3.32 -0.61 1.66
N ALA A 36 -2.62 -0.87 0.56
CA ALA A 36 -2.58 0.02 -0.58
C ALA A 36 -2.61 -0.78 -1.87
N GLU A 37 -3.19 -0.20 -2.89
CA GLU A 37 -3.20 -0.68 -4.26
C GLU A 37 -2.29 0.23 -5.10
N ILE A 38 -1.45 -0.33 -5.95
CA ILE A 38 -0.53 0.40 -6.82
C ILE A 38 -0.93 0.10 -8.26
N ASP A 39 -1.27 1.14 -9.00
CA ASP A 39 -1.59 1.14 -10.42
C ASP A 39 -2.76 0.21 -10.82
N GLY A 40 -3.56 -0.23 -9.84
CA GLY A 40 -4.54 -1.30 -10.04
C GLY A 40 -3.91 -2.65 -10.42
N LYS A 41 -2.58 -2.79 -10.26
CA LYS A 41 -1.77 -3.96 -10.65
C LYS A 41 -1.08 -4.64 -9.47
N LEU A 42 -0.82 -3.89 -8.40
CA LEU A 42 -0.26 -4.42 -7.16
C LEU A 42 -1.24 -4.12 -6.04
N ALA A 43 -1.41 -5.04 -5.11
CA ALA A 43 -2.02 -4.76 -3.83
C ALA A 43 -1.06 -5.21 -2.73
N VAL A 44 -0.94 -4.44 -1.67
CA VAL A 44 -0.08 -4.74 -0.54
C VAL A 44 -0.89 -4.62 0.74
N LYS A 45 -0.64 -5.54 1.68
CA LYS A 45 -1.10 -5.51 3.07
C LYS A 45 0.11 -5.61 3.98
N ILE A 46 0.14 -4.77 5.00
CA ILE A 46 1.13 -4.76 6.07
C ILE A 46 0.37 -4.70 7.39
N GLY A 47 0.76 -5.54 8.35
CA GLY A 47 0.16 -5.65 9.67
C GLY A 47 -0.58 -6.98 9.89
N PRO A 48 -0.79 -7.36 11.17
CA PRO A 48 -1.49 -8.58 11.55
C PRO A 48 -2.98 -8.53 11.21
N GLY A 49 -3.54 -7.34 10.97
CA GLY A 49 -4.95 -7.18 10.61
C GLY A 49 -5.31 -7.87 9.29
N TYR A 50 -6.58 -8.24 9.19
CA TYR A 50 -7.12 -8.90 8.02
C TYR A 50 -7.45 -7.88 6.93
N TYR A 51 -6.89 -8.10 5.76
CA TYR A 51 -7.23 -7.38 4.54
C TYR A 51 -7.04 -8.33 3.36
N GLU A 52 -8.03 -8.34 2.49
CA GLU A 52 -7.93 -8.94 1.18
C GLU A 52 -8.34 -7.88 0.16
N PRO A 53 -7.60 -7.74 -0.95
CA PRO A 53 -8.00 -6.83 -2.00
C PRO A 53 -9.40 -7.24 -2.52
N PRO A 54 -10.25 -6.27 -2.88
CA PRO A 54 -11.57 -6.58 -3.41
C PRO A 54 -11.42 -7.50 -4.63
N ASN A 55 -12.17 -8.60 -4.63
CA ASN A 55 -12.21 -9.58 -5.70
C ASN A 55 -12.97 -8.97 -6.90
N GLY A 56 -12.31 -8.05 -7.59
CA GLY A 56 -12.83 -7.32 -8.74
C GLY A 56 -12.64 -8.11 -10.05
N PRO A 57 -12.64 -7.42 -11.21
CA PRO A 57 -12.36 -8.06 -12.50
C PRO A 57 -10.91 -8.56 -12.62
N THR A 58 -10.02 -8.11 -11.74
CA THR A 58 -8.60 -8.43 -11.78
C THR A 58 -8.29 -9.61 -10.87
N LYS A 59 -7.67 -10.65 -11.45
CA LYS A 59 -7.23 -11.84 -10.71
C LYS A 59 -5.96 -11.49 -9.94
N TRP A 60 -6.12 -11.30 -8.64
CA TRP A 60 -5.01 -11.12 -7.70
C TRP A 60 -4.31 -12.46 -7.46
N VAL A 61 -3.03 -12.52 -7.81
CA VAL A 61 -2.14 -13.65 -7.52
C VAL A 61 -1.21 -13.22 -6.39
N VAL A 62 -1.00 -14.07 -5.40
CA VAL A 62 -0.06 -13.78 -4.32
C VAL A 62 1.36 -13.81 -4.90
N ALA A 63 2.00 -12.65 -4.92
CA ALA A 63 3.37 -12.50 -5.37
C ALA A 63 4.37 -12.80 -4.25
N ALA A 64 4.05 -12.31 -3.05
CA ALA A 64 4.84 -12.54 -1.86
C ALA A 64 3.94 -12.61 -0.62
N GLU A 65 4.24 -13.53 0.28
CA GLU A 65 3.62 -13.58 1.61
C GLU A 65 4.68 -13.73 2.69
N GLY A 66 4.43 -13.09 3.81
CA GLY A 66 5.21 -13.24 5.02
C GLY A 66 4.31 -13.23 6.25
N LYS A 67 4.94 -13.18 7.43
CA LYS A 67 4.23 -13.29 8.71
C LYS A 67 3.22 -12.15 8.95
N ASP A 68 3.59 -10.93 8.57
CA ASP A 68 2.80 -9.71 8.82
C ASP A 68 2.66 -8.86 7.55
N TYR A 69 2.96 -9.41 6.38
CA TYR A 69 2.78 -8.72 5.10
C TYR A 69 2.32 -9.69 4.02
N LYS A 70 1.57 -9.17 3.06
CA LYS A 70 1.15 -9.93 1.88
C LYS A 70 1.04 -9.00 0.69
N VAL A 71 1.57 -9.45 -0.44
CA VAL A 71 1.60 -8.71 -1.70
C VAL A 71 0.90 -9.55 -2.75
N TRP A 72 0.00 -8.91 -3.47
CA TRP A 72 -0.71 -9.48 -4.60
C TRP A 72 -0.36 -8.69 -5.85
N GLU A 73 -0.25 -9.41 -6.96
CA GLU A 73 -0.05 -8.86 -8.29
C GLU A 73 -1.19 -9.29 -9.19
N THR A 74 -1.51 -8.47 -10.17
CA THR A 74 -2.47 -8.81 -11.21
C THR A 74 -1.75 -9.58 -12.31
N SER A 75 -2.27 -10.75 -12.67
CA SER A 75 -1.75 -11.54 -13.79
C SER A 75 -2.03 -10.90 -15.15
#